data_AF-A0A8J2SBG7-F1
#
_entry.id   AF-A0A8J2SBG7-F1
#
_cell.length_a   1.000
_cell.length_b   1.000
_cell.length_c   1.000
_cell.angle_alpha   90.00
_cell.angle_beta   90.00
_cell.angle_gamma   90.00
#
_symmetry.space_group_name_H-M   'P 1'
#
loop_
_entity.id
_entity.type
_entity.pdbx_description
1 polymer ?
#
loop_
_entity_poly.entity_id
_entity_poly.type
_entity_poly.pdbx_seq_one_letter_code
_entity_poly.pdbx_strand_id
1 'polypeptide(L)'
;MHRLARYRSGRVELWITPCVVTMPPPRSTALIVPTNERLCGTQFAHFPKGGPTPAATKIGERDYERPRAERLLYQCESVDGIVTEFGGAAYESAIADLPIVSGDADYPVRCKTGGAVRVPIATGPLAAFADGLILAVPPFYASLSWRGQLLNAYSNAFALGPPTRRIATPLMGAGTRGAPVAEAAAVAAEATRECLAAEAPAVQASIETLLEQDEGESAIQYAPQTIRFCVLDDDVGEIVDSALDEALTWNMT
;
A
#
# COMPACT_ATOMS: atom_id res chain seq x y z
N MET A 1 5.14 5.24 -18.02
CA MET A 1 4.24 5.65 -16.92
C MET A 1 3.33 6.76 -17.42
N HIS A 2 2.03 6.65 -17.19
CA HIS A 2 1.07 7.73 -17.47
C HIS A 2 -0.15 7.63 -16.55
N ARG A 3 -0.89 8.73 -16.38
CA ARG A 3 -2.11 8.77 -15.56
C ARG A 3 -3.31 8.38 -16.41
N LEU A 4 -4.11 7.43 -15.92
CA LEU A 4 -5.35 6.98 -16.55
C LEU A 4 -6.53 7.87 -16.16
N ALA A 5 -6.74 8.04 -14.85
CA ALA A 5 -7.94 8.69 -14.34
C ALA A 5 -7.66 9.58 -13.12
N ARG A 6 -8.60 10.47 -12.82
CA ARG A 6 -8.56 11.41 -11.70
C ARG A 6 -9.96 11.62 -11.15
N TYR A 7 -10.11 11.53 -9.83
CA TYR A 7 -11.39 11.70 -9.13
C TYR A 7 -11.26 12.76 -8.03
N ARG A 8 -12.42 13.24 -7.55
CA ARG A 8 -12.54 14.12 -6.38
C ARG A 8 -11.53 15.28 -6.41
N SER A 9 -11.51 16.01 -7.51
CA SER A 9 -10.62 17.15 -7.75
C SER A 9 -9.12 16.84 -7.65
N GLY A 10 -8.70 15.59 -7.87
CA GLY A 10 -7.27 15.20 -7.83
C GLY A 10 -6.82 14.58 -6.52
N ARG A 11 -7.73 14.33 -5.58
CA ARG A 11 -7.42 13.60 -4.35
C ARG A 11 -7.25 12.11 -4.56
N VAL A 12 -7.72 11.59 -5.69
CA VAL A 12 -7.48 10.22 -6.11
C VAL A 12 -7.03 10.23 -7.56
N GLU A 13 -5.93 9.55 -7.85
CA GLU A 13 -5.40 9.37 -9.19
C GLU A 13 -5.12 7.88 -9.45
N LEU A 14 -5.37 7.44 -10.68
CA LEU A 14 -5.00 6.11 -11.16
C LEU A 14 -3.88 6.23 -12.19
N TRP A 15 -2.81 5.47 -12.00
CA TRP A 15 -1.59 5.52 -12.79
C TRP A 15 -1.17 4.14 -13.26
N ILE A 16 -0.74 4.05 -14.52
CA ILE A 16 0.02 2.91 -15.00
C ILE A 16 1.50 3.19 -14.79
N THR A 17 2.14 2.33 -14.01
CA THR A 17 3.58 2.39 -13.74
C THR A 17 4.20 1.02 -14.03
N PRO A 18 5.36 0.94 -14.71
CA PRO A 18 6.02 -0.36 -14.88
C PRO A 18 6.54 -0.93 -13.56
N CYS A 19 6.80 -0.06 -12.58
CA CYS A 19 7.12 -0.43 -11.20
C CYS A 19 6.81 0.75 -10.29
N VAL A 20 5.97 0.56 -9.28
CA VAL A 20 5.63 1.63 -8.32
C VAL A 20 6.84 2.07 -7.49
N VAL A 21 7.85 1.21 -7.29
CA VAL A 21 9.02 1.52 -6.46
C VAL A 21 10.04 2.36 -7.23
N THR A 22 10.40 1.96 -8.46
CA THR A 22 11.47 2.61 -9.25
C THR A 22 10.94 3.67 -10.21
N MET A 23 9.65 3.60 -10.56
CA MET A 23 8.98 4.55 -11.44
C MET A 23 7.62 4.97 -10.84
N PRO A 24 7.61 5.54 -9.61
CA PRO A 24 6.37 6.00 -8.98
C PRO A 24 5.74 7.18 -9.74
N PRO A 25 4.43 7.42 -9.56
CA PRO A 25 3.80 8.64 -10.03
C PRO A 25 4.57 9.88 -9.57
N PRO A 26 4.67 10.94 -10.39
CA PRO A 26 5.48 12.10 -10.06
C PRO A 26 5.10 12.71 -8.72
N ARG A 27 6.11 13.10 -7.93
CA ARG A 27 5.92 13.74 -6.62
C ARG A 27 5.16 12.87 -5.60
N SER A 28 5.26 11.55 -5.71
CA SER A 28 4.86 10.66 -4.62
C SER A 28 5.92 10.73 -3.54
N THR A 29 5.50 10.93 -2.30
CA THR A 29 6.42 11.18 -1.17
C THR A 29 6.38 10.06 -0.15
N ALA A 30 5.32 9.23 -0.16
CA ALA A 30 5.27 7.97 0.56
C ALA A 30 4.81 6.83 -0.37
N LEU A 31 5.18 5.60 0.00
CA LEU A 31 4.77 4.38 -0.68
C LEU A 31 4.11 3.43 0.32
N ILE A 32 2.91 2.94 -0.01
CA ILE A 32 2.34 1.77 0.66
C ILE A 32 2.99 0.51 0.10
N VAL A 33 3.57 -0.29 0.99
CA VAL A 33 4.28 -1.54 0.68
C VAL A 33 3.47 -2.70 1.24
N PRO A 34 2.81 -3.51 0.40
CA PRO A 34 2.11 -4.71 0.85
C PRO A 34 3.14 -5.76 1.28
N THR A 35 3.19 -6.09 2.57
CA THR A 35 4.22 -6.96 3.17
C THR A 35 3.59 -8.10 3.99
N ASN A 36 4.42 -8.87 4.69
CA ASN A 36 4.05 -9.95 5.60
C ASN A 36 4.07 -9.51 7.07
N GLU A 37 3.48 -10.31 7.94
CA GLU A 37 3.31 -10.02 9.37
C GLU A 37 4.62 -9.78 10.14
N ARG A 38 5.74 -10.30 9.62
CA ARG A 38 7.08 -10.16 10.21
C ARG A 38 7.84 -8.95 9.68
N LEU A 39 7.33 -8.30 8.63
CA LEU A 39 7.93 -7.16 7.95
C LEU A 39 9.34 -7.44 7.40
N CYS A 40 9.64 -8.68 7.08
CA CYS A 40 10.99 -9.16 6.76
C CYS A 40 11.29 -9.24 5.25
N GLY A 41 10.48 -8.57 4.43
CA GLY A 41 10.60 -8.68 2.99
C GLY A 41 10.44 -10.10 2.48
N THR A 42 11.33 -10.44 1.55
CA THR A 42 11.40 -11.75 0.86
C THR A 42 12.46 -12.69 1.43
N GLN A 43 12.86 -12.52 2.69
CA GLN A 43 13.75 -13.45 3.39
C GLN A 43 13.11 -14.84 3.61
N PHE A 44 11.83 -14.98 3.28
CA PHE A 44 11.07 -16.23 3.23
C PHE A 44 10.59 -16.51 1.81
N ALA A 45 10.55 -17.79 1.40
CA ALA A 45 9.84 -18.22 0.21
C ALA A 45 8.41 -17.68 0.23
N HIS A 46 8.12 -16.71 -0.63
CA HIS A 46 6.81 -16.10 -0.67
C HIS A 46 5.75 -17.08 -1.18
N PHE A 47 4.67 -17.11 -0.39
CA PHE A 47 3.29 -17.41 -0.72
C PHE A 47 3.10 -18.34 -1.93
N PRO A 48 2.69 -19.62 -1.74
CA PRO A 48 1.84 -20.21 -2.77
C PRO A 48 0.70 -19.22 -3.01
N LYS A 49 0.46 -18.81 -4.26
CA LYS A 49 -0.60 -17.85 -4.60
C LYS A 49 -1.90 -18.30 -3.92
N GLY A 50 -2.39 -17.51 -2.95
CA GLY A 50 -3.61 -17.81 -2.20
C GLY A 50 -3.52 -18.85 -1.06
N GLY A 51 -2.33 -19.31 -0.67
CA GLY A 51 -2.12 -20.23 0.46
C GLY A 51 -1.47 -19.56 1.68
N PRO A 52 -1.46 -20.21 2.86
CA PRO A 52 -0.96 -19.61 4.10
C PRO A 52 0.55 -19.29 4.02
N THR A 53 1.00 -18.30 4.82
CA THR A 53 2.43 -18.05 5.04
C THR A 53 3.08 -19.36 5.54
N PRO A 54 4.14 -19.88 4.89
CA PRO A 54 4.79 -21.09 5.34
C PRO A 54 5.30 -20.96 6.78
N ALA A 55 5.06 -21.98 7.61
CA ALA A 55 5.49 -21.99 9.00
C ALA A 55 7.03 -22.10 9.15
N ALA A 56 7.74 -22.64 8.15
CA ALA A 56 9.17 -22.81 8.16
C ALA A 56 9.87 -21.92 7.12
N THR A 57 11.06 -21.41 7.47
CA THR A 57 11.95 -20.66 6.58
C THR A 57 12.45 -21.56 5.44
N LYS A 58 11.72 -21.64 4.33
CA LYS A 58 12.29 -22.14 3.07
C LYS A 58 12.97 -20.96 2.39
N ILE A 59 14.28 -20.81 2.58
CA ILE A 59 15.10 -19.88 1.79
C ILE A 59 15.19 -20.45 0.36
N GLY A 60 15.28 -19.58 -0.65
CA GLY A 60 15.09 -19.90 -2.07
C GLY A 60 15.75 -21.16 -2.66
N GLU A 61 15.21 -21.56 -3.82
CA GLU A 61 15.84 -22.40 -4.87
C GLU A 61 16.38 -23.81 -4.54
N ARG A 62 15.76 -24.59 -3.66
CA ARG A 62 16.09 -26.04 -3.55
C ARG A 62 14.92 -27.00 -3.49
N ASP A 63 13.79 -26.66 -4.11
CA ASP A 63 12.68 -27.62 -4.28
C ASP A 63 12.35 -27.74 -5.77
N TYR A 64 13.28 -28.33 -6.54
CA TYR A 64 13.17 -28.54 -8.00
C TYR A 64 12.08 -29.56 -8.38
N GLU A 65 11.43 -30.20 -7.41
CA GLU A 65 10.46 -31.29 -7.65
C GLU A 65 9.01 -30.82 -7.79
N ARG A 66 8.72 -29.52 -7.61
CA ARG A 66 7.35 -28.99 -7.71
C ARG A 66 6.99 -28.51 -9.12
N PRO A 67 5.76 -28.78 -9.62
CA PRO A 67 5.30 -28.31 -10.93
C PRO A 67 5.40 -26.79 -11.05
N ARG A 68 5.79 -26.29 -12.24
CA ARG A 68 5.94 -24.84 -12.58
C ARG A 68 4.76 -23.92 -12.21
N ALA A 69 3.58 -24.47 -11.89
CA ALA A 69 2.41 -23.71 -11.44
C ALA A 69 2.48 -23.32 -9.94
N GLU A 70 3.34 -23.95 -9.15
CA GLU A 70 3.60 -23.64 -7.73
C GLU A 70 4.81 -22.72 -7.55
N ARG A 71 5.04 -21.79 -8.47
CA ARG A 71 6.19 -20.87 -8.40
C ARG A 71 6.08 -19.99 -7.16
N LEU A 72 7.10 -20.11 -6.31
CA LEU A 72 7.47 -19.12 -5.31
C LEU A 72 7.60 -17.76 -6.00
N LEU A 73 7.04 -16.71 -5.41
CA LEU A 73 7.26 -15.36 -5.93
C LEU A 73 8.71 -14.98 -5.72
N TYR A 74 9.39 -14.58 -6.80
CA TYR A 74 10.76 -14.09 -6.72
C TYR A 74 10.80 -12.74 -6.03
N GLN A 75 11.94 -12.39 -5.45
CA GLN A 75 12.10 -11.12 -4.74
C GLN A 75 11.75 -9.91 -5.64
N CYS A 76 12.06 -10.00 -6.93
CA CYS A 76 11.76 -8.97 -7.91
C CYS A 76 10.28 -8.90 -8.37
N GLU A 77 9.43 -9.86 -8.00
CA GLU A 77 8.03 -9.94 -8.45
C GLU A 77 7.04 -9.30 -7.47
N SER A 78 7.53 -8.80 -6.33
CA SER A 78 6.70 -8.15 -5.32
C SER A 78 7.25 -6.77 -4.95
N VAL A 79 6.35 -5.85 -4.60
CA VAL A 79 6.73 -4.51 -4.12
C VAL A 79 7.61 -4.62 -2.87
N ASP A 80 7.26 -5.50 -1.93
CA ASP A 80 8.02 -5.75 -0.70
C ASP A 80 9.45 -6.22 -1.00
N GLY A 81 9.62 -7.12 -1.97
CA GLY A 81 10.91 -7.62 -2.36
C GLY A 81 11.81 -6.60 -3.03
N ILE A 82 11.27 -5.80 -3.95
CA ILE A 82 12.00 -4.68 -4.57
C ILE A 82 12.39 -3.64 -3.51
N VAL A 83 11.49 -3.34 -2.57
CA VAL A 83 11.78 -2.44 -1.44
C VAL A 83 12.87 -2.99 -0.55
N THR A 84 12.84 -4.29 -0.26
CA THR A 84 13.86 -4.95 0.56
C THR A 84 15.23 -4.92 -0.13
N GLU A 85 15.27 -5.21 -1.43
CA GLU A 85 16.48 -5.18 -2.25
C GLU A 85 17.11 -3.78 -2.28
N PHE A 86 16.31 -2.74 -2.58
CA PHE A 86 16.84 -1.37 -2.65
C PHE A 86 17.07 -0.72 -1.28
N GLY A 87 16.32 -1.14 -0.27
CA GLY A 87 16.43 -0.61 1.08
C GLY A 87 17.65 -1.15 1.84
N GLY A 88 18.04 -2.39 1.56
CA GLY A 88 19.21 -3.05 2.16
C GLY A 88 19.24 -2.93 3.68
N ALA A 89 20.45 -2.70 4.23
CA ALA A 89 20.66 -2.61 5.67
C ALA A 89 19.84 -1.50 6.36
N ALA A 90 19.52 -0.40 5.66
CA ALA A 90 18.70 0.67 6.22
C ALA A 90 17.25 0.21 6.43
N TYR A 91 16.70 -0.57 5.49
CA TYR A 91 15.38 -1.19 5.63
C TYR A 91 15.35 -2.23 6.74
N GLU A 92 16.35 -3.11 6.78
CA GLU A 92 16.46 -4.12 7.83
C GLU A 92 16.55 -3.51 9.23
N SER A 93 17.36 -2.46 9.41
CA SER A 93 17.49 -1.76 10.69
C SER A 93 16.17 -1.10 11.10
N ALA A 94 15.50 -0.41 10.17
CA ALA A 94 14.24 0.27 10.45
C ALA A 94 13.13 -0.69 10.91
N ILE A 95 13.14 -1.93 10.42
CA ILE A 95 12.21 -2.97 10.84
C ILE A 95 12.63 -3.64 12.14
N ALA A 96 13.93 -3.87 12.35
CA ALA A 96 14.44 -4.50 13.55
C ALA A 96 14.02 -3.75 14.83
N ASP A 97 13.92 -2.42 14.73
CA ASP A 97 13.52 -1.50 15.80
C ASP A 97 12.02 -1.52 16.13
N LEU A 98 11.17 -2.12 15.28
CA LEU A 98 9.72 -2.18 15.52
C LEU A 98 9.38 -3.18 16.64
N PRO A 99 8.37 -2.92 17.48
CA PRO A 99 8.02 -3.86 18.55
C PRO A 99 7.47 -5.19 18.01
N ILE A 100 7.77 -6.29 18.72
CA ILE A 100 7.12 -7.58 18.49
C ILE A 100 5.76 -7.55 19.17
N VAL A 101 4.68 -7.70 18.39
CA VAL A 101 3.29 -7.64 18.88
C VAL A 101 2.69 -9.02 19.15
N SER A 102 3.29 -10.08 18.62
CA SER A 102 2.96 -11.50 18.90
C SER A 102 4.02 -12.43 18.31
N GLY A 103 3.90 -13.74 18.53
CA GLY A 103 4.86 -14.75 18.04
C GLY A 103 5.96 -15.06 19.05
N ASP A 104 6.98 -15.76 18.60
CA ASP A 104 8.16 -16.14 19.40
C ASP A 104 9.45 -15.56 18.78
N ALA A 105 10.60 -15.92 19.33
CA ALA A 105 11.90 -15.43 18.88
C ALA A 105 12.24 -15.86 17.44
N ASP A 106 11.73 -17.01 16.99
CA ASP A 106 11.99 -17.55 15.66
C ASP A 106 11.01 -16.96 14.63
N TYR A 107 9.80 -16.59 15.08
CA TYR A 107 8.71 -16.11 14.24
C TYR A 107 8.05 -14.84 14.80
N PRO A 108 8.79 -13.72 14.91
CA PRO A 108 8.25 -12.49 15.47
C PRO A 108 7.24 -11.85 14.52
N VAL A 109 6.02 -11.60 15.01
CA VAL A 109 5.03 -10.78 14.32
C VAL A 109 5.19 -9.34 14.81
N ARG A 110 5.49 -8.43 13.88
CA ARG A 110 5.66 -6.99 14.16
C ARG A 110 4.45 -6.17 13.74
N CYS A 111 3.68 -6.65 12.77
CA CYS A 111 2.41 -6.06 12.37
C CYS A 111 1.40 -7.17 12.08
N LYS A 112 0.20 -7.08 12.68
CA LYS A 112 -0.86 -8.07 12.44
C LYS A 112 -1.50 -7.82 11.08
N THR A 113 -2.07 -8.88 10.50
CA THR A 113 -2.90 -8.78 9.29
C THR A 113 -4.01 -7.73 9.47
N GLY A 114 -4.16 -6.85 8.48
CA GLY A 114 -5.04 -5.69 8.54
C GLY A 114 -4.42 -4.45 9.18
N GLY A 115 -3.19 -4.53 9.68
CA GLY A 115 -2.44 -3.40 10.22
C GLY A 115 -1.52 -2.74 9.18
N ALA A 116 -0.96 -1.61 9.57
CA ALA A 116 0.13 -0.95 8.87
C ALA A 116 1.09 -0.28 9.86
N VAL A 117 2.35 -0.10 9.46
CA VAL A 117 3.37 0.64 10.20
C VAL A 117 4.15 1.55 9.26
N ARG A 118 4.62 2.70 9.75
CA ARG A 118 5.44 3.62 8.94
C ARG A 118 6.90 3.50 9.35
N VAL A 119 7.79 3.44 8.37
CA VAL A 119 9.25 3.39 8.58
C VAL A 119 9.95 4.50 7.77
N PRO A 120 10.88 5.25 8.38
CA PRO A 120 11.61 6.30 7.68
C PRO A 120 12.78 5.71 6.89
N ILE A 121 12.63 5.60 5.56
CA ILE A 121 13.67 5.06 4.67
C ILE A 121 13.80 5.96 3.45
N ALA A 122 15.02 6.43 3.20
CA ALA A 122 15.33 7.33 2.09
C ALA A 122 16.69 6.99 1.49
N THR A 123 16.86 5.76 0.98
CA THR A 123 18.10 5.28 0.37
C THR A 123 17.88 4.82 -1.06
N GLY A 124 18.86 5.03 -1.93
CA GLY A 124 18.81 4.58 -3.33
C GLY A 124 17.52 5.03 -4.05
N PRO A 125 16.87 4.15 -4.82
CA PRO A 125 15.57 4.44 -5.45
C PRO A 125 14.45 4.81 -4.48
N LEU A 126 14.53 4.37 -3.21
CA LEU A 126 13.52 4.69 -2.19
C LEU A 126 13.59 6.15 -1.72
N ALA A 127 14.67 6.87 -2.02
CA ALA A 127 14.79 8.30 -1.73
C ALA A 127 13.72 9.15 -2.43
N ALA A 128 13.07 8.62 -3.48
CA ALA A 128 11.88 9.25 -4.08
C ALA A 128 10.74 9.42 -3.07
N PHE A 129 10.65 8.54 -2.07
CA PHE A 129 9.65 8.57 -1.01
C PHE A 129 10.22 9.26 0.23
N ALA A 130 10.45 10.57 0.14
CA ALA A 130 11.07 11.36 1.21
C ALA A 130 10.34 11.29 2.57
N ASP A 131 9.04 10.99 2.56
CA ASP A 131 8.24 10.80 3.77
C ASP A 131 8.24 9.33 4.28
N GLY A 132 8.97 8.43 3.60
CA GLY A 132 9.18 7.05 4.00
C GLY A 132 8.15 6.06 3.45
N LEU A 133 8.16 4.86 4.01
CA LEU A 133 7.35 3.73 3.57
C LEU A 133 6.27 3.41 4.60
N ILE A 134 5.11 2.96 4.12
CA ILE A 134 3.99 2.49 4.93
C ILE A 134 3.84 1.00 4.66
N LEU A 135 4.38 0.17 5.55
CA LEU A 135 4.35 -1.28 5.45
C LEU A 135 2.98 -1.77 5.91
N ALA A 136 2.15 -2.22 4.99
CA ALA A 136 0.79 -2.68 5.24
C ALA A 136 0.69 -4.19 5.08
N VAL A 137 -0.04 -4.87 5.97
CA VAL A 137 -0.16 -6.34 5.97
C VAL A 137 -1.54 -6.75 5.45
N PRO A 138 -1.72 -6.93 4.13
CA PRO A 138 -2.97 -7.45 3.60
C PRO A 138 -3.16 -8.93 3.97
N PRO A 139 -4.42 -9.40 4.14
CA PRO A 139 -4.73 -10.80 4.37
C PRO A 139 -4.56 -11.64 3.11
N PHE A 140 -4.48 -12.96 3.28
CA PHE A 140 -4.75 -13.88 2.18
C PHE A 140 -6.23 -13.96 1.90
N TYR A 141 -6.57 -14.15 0.62
CA TYR A 141 -7.94 -14.35 0.18
C TYR A 141 -8.61 -15.58 0.81
N ALA A 142 -7.84 -16.61 1.16
CA ALA A 142 -8.35 -17.80 1.84
C ALA A 142 -8.82 -17.53 3.29
N SER A 143 -8.50 -16.38 3.88
CA SER A 143 -8.99 -16.00 5.21
C SER A 143 -10.49 -15.76 5.17
N LEU A 144 -11.26 -16.31 6.12
CA LEU A 144 -12.71 -16.04 6.22
C LEU A 144 -13.01 -14.55 6.46
N SER A 145 -12.06 -13.80 7.02
CA SER A 145 -12.17 -12.37 7.30
C SER A 145 -11.36 -11.51 6.31
N TRP A 146 -10.95 -12.06 5.16
CA TRP A 146 -10.06 -11.38 4.21
C TRP A 146 -10.58 -9.99 3.81
N ARG A 147 -11.89 -9.83 3.56
CA ARG A 147 -12.42 -8.55 3.09
C ARG A 147 -12.25 -7.45 4.13
N GLY A 148 -12.69 -7.71 5.37
CA GLY A 148 -12.58 -6.76 6.47
C GLY A 148 -11.13 -6.49 6.88
N GLN A 149 -10.27 -7.52 6.84
CA GLN A 149 -8.83 -7.35 7.08
C GLN A 149 -8.16 -6.53 5.99
N LEU A 150 -8.53 -6.69 4.71
CA LEU A 150 -7.98 -5.89 3.61
C LEU A 150 -8.44 -4.43 3.71
N LEU A 151 -9.71 -4.20 4.05
CA LEU A 151 -10.25 -2.87 4.32
C LEU A 151 -9.45 -2.20 5.44
N ASN A 152 -9.25 -2.88 6.56
CA ASN A 152 -8.43 -2.39 7.67
C ASN A 152 -6.99 -2.08 7.25
N ALA A 153 -6.37 -2.92 6.41
CA ALA A 153 -5.01 -2.68 5.93
C ALA A 153 -4.92 -1.35 5.16
N TYR A 154 -5.88 -1.08 4.27
CA TYR A 154 -5.97 0.19 3.57
C TYR A 154 -6.23 1.36 4.51
N SER A 155 -7.23 1.26 5.38
CA SER A 155 -7.61 2.36 6.28
C SER A 155 -6.48 2.72 7.24
N ASN A 156 -5.80 1.73 7.82
CA ASN A 156 -4.64 1.96 8.67
C ASN A 156 -3.46 2.57 7.87
N ALA A 157 -3.22 2.10 6.65
CA ALA A 157 -2.16 2.65 5.81
C ALA A 157 -2.45 4.11 5.40
N PHE A 158 -3.69 4.44 5.05
CA PHE A 158 -4.09 5.80 4.71
C PHE A 158 -4.03 6.75 5.91
N ALA A 159 -4.41 6.28 7.10
CA ALA A 159 -4.31 7.05 8.34
C ALA A 159 -2.86 7.40 8.72
N LEU A 160 -1.89 6.56 8.32
CA LEU A 160 -0.45 6.82 8.49
C LEU A 160 0.13 7.77 7.42
N GLY A 161 -0.72 8.34 6.57
CA GLY A 161 -0.33 9.23 5.48
C GLY A 161 0.60 10.37 5.92
N PRO A 162 1.55 10.77 5.06
CA PRO A 162 2.62 11.67 5.46
C PRO A 162 2.18 13.15 5.49
N PRO A 163 3.00 14.08 6.01
CA PRO A 163 2.68 15.51 6.06
C PRO A 163 2.40 16.14 4.69
N THR A 164 3.10 15.71 3.64
CA THR A 164 2.86 16.20 2.26
C THR A 164 1.70 15.48 1.57
N ARG A 165 1.17 14.43 2.23
CA ARG A 165 -0.05 13.68 1.92
C ARG A 165 -0.16 13.12 0.49
N ARG A 166 0.96 12.77 -0.14
CA ARG A 166 1.01 12.22 -1.51
C ARG A 166 1.48 10.76 -1.52
N ILE A 167 0.54 9.84 -1.49
CA ILE A 167 0.81 8.41 -1.28
C ILE A 167 0.68 7.64 -2.59
N ALA A 168 1.74 6.95 -2.99
CA ALA A 168 1.66 5.90 -4.01
C ALA A 168 1.23 4.59 -3.34
N THR A 169 0.29 3.88 -3.97
CA THR A 169 -0.19 2.60 -3.45
C THR A 169 -0.45 1.61 -4.60
N PRO A 170 0.07 0.37 -4.54
CA PRO A 170 -0.34 -0.69 -5.43
C PRO A 170 -1.75 -1.20 -5.04
N LEU A 171 -2.34 -2.04 -5.90
CA LEU A 171 -3.55 -2.78 -5.53
C LEU A 171 -3.21 -3.92 -4.54
N MET A 172 -3.47 -3.71 -3.25
CA MET A 172 -3.26 -4.68 -2.18
C MET A 172 -4.30 -5.81 -2.21
N GLY A 173 -3.93 -6.98 -1.71
CA GLY A 173 -4.81 -8.15 -1.66
C GLY A 173 -4.86 -8.93 -2.99
N ALA A 174 -4.70 -8.26 -4.12
CA ALA A 174 -4.49 -8.89 -5.41
C ALA A 174 -3.07 -9.49 -5.53
N GLY A 175 -2.84 -10.27 -6.59
CA GLY A 175 -1.53 -10.87 -6.88
C GLY A 175 -1.14 -11.95 -5.86
N THR A 176 -0.14 -11.66 -5.03
CA THR A 176 0.50 -12.62 -4.11
C THR A 176 -0.44 -13.11 -3.00
N ARG A 177 -1.36 -12.26 -2.56
CA ARG A 177 -2.38 -12.57 -1.56
C ARG A 177 -3.61 -13.27 -2.13
N GLY A 178 -3.72 -13.31 -3.46
CA GLY A 178 -4.62 -14.19 -4.20
C GLY A 178 -6.06 -13.71 -4.38
N ALA A 179 -6.42 -12.51 -3.92
CA ALA A 179 -7.78 -11.99 -4.15
C ALA A 179 -7.97 -11.69 -5.66
N PRO A 180 -9.16 -11.97 -6.23
CA PRO A 180 -9.50 -11.49 -7.56
C PRO A 180 -9.37 -9.97 -7.65
N VAL A 181 -8.88 -9.47 -8.79
CA VAL A 181 -8.58 -8.04 -8.99
C VAL A 181 -9.80 -7.17 -8.73
N ALA A 182 -10.98 -7.55 -9.25
CA ALA A 182 -12.23 -6.83 -9.04
C ALA A 182 -12.63 -6.75 -7.55
N GLU A 183 -12.46 -7.83 -6.81
CA GLU A 183 -12.77 -7.87 -5.38
C GLU A 183 -11.83 -7.01 -4.55
N ALA A 184 -10.52 -7.06 -4.86
CA ALA A 184 -9.52 -6.20 -4.25
C ALA A 184 -9.75 -4.72 -4.57
N ALA A 185 -10.09 -4.40 -5.83
CA ALA A 185 -10.40 -3.05 -6.29
C ALA A 185 -11.62 -2.46 -5.58
N ALA A 186 -12.67 -3.27 -5.40
CA ALA A 186 -13.85 -2.85 -4.62
C ALA A 186 -13.50 -2.50 -3.17
N VAL A 187 -12.62 -3.27 -2.49
CA VAL A 187 -12.16 -2.93 -1.13
C VAL A 187 -11.30 -1.67 -1.13
N ALA A 188 -10.40 -1.52 -2.10
CA ALA A 188 -9.55 -0.33 -2.22
C ALA A 188 -10.38 0.95 -2.43
N ALA A 189 -11.41 0.87 -3.27
CA ALA A 189 -12.32 1.97 -3.53
C ALA A 189 -13.18 2.32 -2.30
N GLU A 190 -13.68 1.32 -1.58
CA GLU A 190 -14.39 1.48 -0.31
C GLU A 190 -13.52 2.18 0.74
N ALA A 191 -12.31 1.69 0.97
CA ALA A 191 -11.35 2.30 1.91
C ALA A 191 -10.99 3.74 1.52
N THR A 192 -10.85 4.00 0.22
CA THR A 192 -10.58 5.35 -0.31
C THR A 192 -11.74 6.29 0.00
N ARG A 193 -12.98 5.86 -0.24
CA ARG A 193 -14.17 6.65 0.08
C ARG A 193 -14.25 6.97 1.58
N GLU A 194 -14.00 5.99 2.44
CA GLU A 194 -13.98 6.20 3.91
C GLU A 194 -12.90 7.19 4.33
N CYS A 195 -11.69 7.07 3.79
CA CYS A 195 -10.59 8.00 4.06
C CYS A 195 -10.95 9.44 3.65
N LEU A 196 -11.50 9.63 2.46
CA LEU A 196 -11.89 10.96 1.98
C LEU A 196 -13.00 11.57 2.82
N ALA A 197 -13.96 10.77 3.28
CA ALA A 197 -15.05 11.20 4.15
C ALA A 197 -14.53 11.60 5.54
N ALA A 198 -13.60 10.84 6.11
CA ALA A 198 -12.98 11.17 7.39
C ALA A 198 -12.15 12.48 7.35
N GLU A 199 -11.54 12.80 6.21
CA GLU A 199 -10.80 14.06 6.03
C GLU A 199 -11.70 15.27 5.75
N ALA A 200 -12.95 15.08 5.32
CA ALA A 200 -13.82 16.18 4.87
C ALA A 200 -14.03 17.29 5.92
N PRO A 201 -14.27 17.00 7.22
CA PRO A 201 -14.43 18.04 8.24
C PRO A 201 -13.18 18.89 8.44
N ALA A 202 -12.00 18.26 8.43
CA ALA A 202 -10.73 18.97 8.62
C ALA A 202 -10.39 19.86 7.42
N VAL A 203 -10.69 19.40 6.21
CA VAL A 203 -10.54 20.19 4.97
C VAL A 203 -11.50 21.38 4.97
N GLN A 204 -12.76 21.18 5.36
CA GLN A 204 -13.76 22.24 5.44
C GLN A 204 -13.35 23.33 6.44
N ALA A 205 -12.94 22.94 7.66
CA ALA A 205 -12.48 23.88 8.68
C ALA A 205 -11.24 24.67 8.23
N SER A 206 -10.34 24.04 7.48
CA SER A 206 -9.17 24.71 6.91
C SER A 206 -9.58 25.75 5.87
N ILE A 207 -10.54 25.44 4.98
CA ILE A 207 -11.06 26.40 4.00
C ILE A 207 -11.73 27.60 4.70
N GLU A 208 -12.52 27.36 5.73
CA GLU A 208 -13.16 28.43 6.51
C GLU A 208 -12.13 29.35 7.17
N THR A 209 -11.09 28.78 7.78
CA THR A 209 -9.99 29.55 8.38
C THR A 209 -9.26 30.41 7.34
N LEU A 210 -9.09 29.90 6.12
CA LEU A 210 -8.45 30.63 5.01
C LEU A 210 -9.30 31.77 4.46
N LEU A 211 -10.63 31.61 4.46
CA LEU A 211 -11.54 32.65 4.00
C LEU A 211 -11.70 33.77 5.03
N GLU A 212 -11.42 33.49 6.31
CA GLU A 212 -11.44 34.47 7.40
C GLU A 212 -10.13 35.26 7.58
N GLN A 213 -9.00 34.74 7.07
CA GLN A 213 -7.69 35.40 7.15
C GLN A 213 -7.30 36.04 5.80
N ASP A 214 -7.46 37.36 5.69
CA ASP A 214 -7.12 38.16 4.48
C ASP A 214 -5.61 38.41 4.29
N GLU A 215 -4.73 37.70 5.01
CA GLU A 215 -3.27 37.85 4.89
C GLU A 215 -2.59 36.51 4.63
N GLY A 216 -2.10 36.38 3.40
CA GLY A 216 -1.38 35.19 2.95
C GLY A 216 -0.06 35.02 3.69
N GLU A 217 0.02 34.01 4.54
CA GLU A 217 1.26 33.22 4.77
C GLU A 217 1.07 31.98 5.68
N SER A 218 -0.09 31.75 6.32
CA SER A 218 -0.29 30.61 7.24
C SER A 218 -0.99 29.37 6.64
N ALA A 219 -1.37 29.42 5.35
CA ALA A 219 -2.32 28.50 4.74
C ALA A 219 -1.86 27.04 4.51
N ILE A 220 -0.63 26.70 4.85
CA ILE A 220 0.01 25.42 4.46
C ILE A 220 -0.28 24.29 5.46
N GLN A 221 -1.13 24.52 6.48
CA GLN A 221 -1.26 23.54 7.56
C GLN A 221 -2.07 22.28 7.22
N TYR A 222 -2.90 22.29 6.16
CA TYR A 222 -3.68 21.11 5.75
C TYR A 222 -3.79 20.98 4.22
N ALA A 223 -2.78 20.38 3.60
CA ALA A 223 -2.95 19.85 2.24
C ALA A 223 -3.76 18.53 2.33
N PRO A 224 -4.90 18.39 1.63
CA PRO A 224 -5.67 17.15 1.64
C PRO A 224 -4.89 15.99 1.03
N GLN A 225 -5.17 14.77 1.47
CA GLN A 225 -4.50 13.60 0.95
C GLN A 225 -4.83 13.31 -0.50
N THR A 226 -3.76 12.98 -1.23
CA THR A 226 -3.77 12.49 -2.60
C THR A 226 -3.32 11.03 -2.60
N ILE A 227 -4.25 10.13 -2.90
CA ILE A 227 -4.01 8.69 -3.04
C ILE A 227 -3.78 8.38 -4.52
N ARG A 228 -2.66 7.73 -4.83
CA ARG A 228 -2.27 7.38 -6.20
C ARG A 228 -2.18 5.87 -6.36
N PHE A 229 -3.23 5.29 -6.95
CA PHE A 229 -3.24 3.89 -7.31
C PHE A 229 -2.28 3.63 -8.48
N CYS A 230 -1.44 2.62 -8.33
CA CYS A 230 -0.42 2.25 -9.31
C CYS A 230 -0.67 0.81 -9.78
N VAL A 231 -0.90 0.64 -11.08
CA VAL A 231 -1.17 -0.65 -11.73
C VAL A 231 -0.15 -0.90 -12.85
N LEU A 232 0.08 -2.16 -13.20
CA LEU A 232 1.12 -2.54 -14.17
C LEU A 232 0.60 -2.57 -15.62
N ASP A 233 -0.67 -2.86 -15.81
CA ASP A 233 -1.30 -3.08 -17.11
C ASP A 233 -2.69 -2.42 -17.18
N ASP A 234 -3.14 -2.20 -18.42
CA ASP A 234 -4.39 -1.50 -18.73
C ASP A 234 -5.62 -2.27 -18.23
N ASP A 235 -5.64 -3.61 -18.32
CA ASP A 235 -6.79 -4.44 -17.93
C ASP A 235 -7.08 -4.31 -16.42
N VAL A 236 -6.04 -4.36 -15.59
CA VAL A 236 -6.17 -4.08 -14.15
C VAL A 236 -6.56 -2.62 -13.93
N GLY A 237 -6.04 -1.70 -14.75
CA GLY A 237 -6.43 -0.29 -14.75
C GLY A 237 -7.92 -0.08 -14.94
N GLU A 238 -8.54 -0.70 -15.94
CA GLU A 238 -9.99 -0.59 -16.21
C GLU A 238 -10.83 -1.10 -15.03
N ILE A 239 -10.43 -2.20 -14.41
CA ILE A 239 -11.15 -2.76 -13.25
C ILE A 239 -11.06 -1.80 -12.04
N VAL A 240 -9.88 -1.25 -11.79
CA VAL A 240 -9.68 -0.29 -10.69
C VAL A 240 -10.40 1.03 -10.98
N ASP A 241 -10.38 1.51 -12.23
CA ASP A 241 -11.11 2.69 -12.68
C ASP A 241 -12.60 2.53 -12.41
N SER A 242 -13.20 1.42 -12.87
CA SER A 242 -14.62 1.14 -12.64
C SER A 242 -14.99 1.10 -11.16
N ALA A 243 -14.17 0.46 -10.31
CA ALA A 243 -14.43 0.39 -8.87
C ALA A 243 -14.32 1.77 -8.19
N LEU A 244 -13.34 2.58 -8.58
CA LEU A 244 -13.15 3.94 -8.08
C LEU A 244 -14.27 4.86 -8.55
N ASP A 245 -14.66 4.78 -9.81
CA ASP A 245 -15.76 5.57 -10.37
C ASP A 245 -17.06 5.28 -9.63
N GLU A 246 -17.42 4.00 -9.47
CA GLU A 246 -18.61 3.58 -8.72
C GLU A 246 -18.57 4.11 -7.28
N ALA A 247 -17.48 3.87 -6.54
CA ALA A 247 -17.39 4.26 -5.15
C ALA A 247 -17.33 5.79 -4.93
N LEU A 248 -16.75 6.52 -5.88
CA LEU A 248 -16.44 7.94 -5.72
C LEU A 248 -17.40 8.87 -6.46
N THR A 249 -18.27 8.39 -7.34
CA THR A 249 -19.29 9.25 -7.99
C THR A 249 -20.66 9.13 -7.36
N TRP A 250 -21.02 7.97 -6.79
CA TRP A 250 -22.39 7.66 -6.36
C TRP A 250 -22.92 8.34 -5.08
N ASN A 251 -22.23 9.35 -4.54
CA ASN A 251 -22.70 10.13 -3.38
C ASN A 251 -23.10 11.57 -3.74
N MET A 252 -23.79 11.78 -4.87
CA MET A 252 -24.40 13.09 -5.24
C MET A 252 -25.92 13.15 -5.03
N THR A 253 -26.47 12.34 -4.12
CA THR A 253 -27.88 12.43 -3.71
C THR A 253 -28.00 12.52 -2.20
#